data_AF-A0A318HP60-F1
#
_entry.id   AF-A0A318HP60-F1
#
_cell.length_a   1.000
_cell.length_b   1.000
_cell.length_c   1.000
_cell.angle_alpha   90.00
_cell.angle_beta   90.00
_cell.angle_gamma   90.00
#
_symmetry.space_group_name_H-M   'P 1'
#
loop_
_entity.id
_entity.type
_entity.pdbx_description
1 polymer ?
#
loop_
_entity_poly.entity_id
_entity_poly.type
_entity_poly.pdbx_seq_one_letter_code
_entity_poly.pdbx_strand_id
1 'polypeptide(L)'
;DDAFLVPVDAKERPILLDIIEDRHERKSIIISSQLPVDNWYDAIGDPTVADAVLDRIVHTSYQIELTGESLRKIKAKNITK
;
A
#
# COMPACT_ATOMS: atom_id res chain seq x y z
N ASP A 1 1.32 2.20 6.41
CA ASP A 1 -0.13 2.27 6.64
C ASP A 1 -0.72 3.27 5.66
N ASP A 2 -2.00 3.11 5.29
CA ASP A 2 -2.71 3.89 4.26
C ASP A 2 -1.89 4.10 2.97
N ALA A 3 -1.15 3.07 2.54
CA ALA A 3 -0.20 3.17 1.44
C ALA A 3 -0.92 3.56 0.14
N PHE A 4 -0.29 4.45 -0.63
CA PHE A 4 -0.74 4.86 -1.99
C PHE A 4 -2.11 5.54 -2.06
N LEU A 5 -2.72 5.89 -0.92
CA LEU A 5 -3.97 6.67 -0.90
C LEU A 5 -3.77 8.09 -1.46
N VAL A 6 -2.57 8.65 -1.25
CA VAL A 6 -2.11 9.89 -1.86
C VAL A 6 -1.02 9.53 -2.88
N PRO A 7 -1.02 10.11 -4.10
CA PRO A 7 0.02 9.88 -5.08
C PRO A 7 1.41 10.22 -4.52
N VAL A 8 2.39 9.37 -4.83
CA VAL A 8 3.77 9.53 -4.35
C VAL A 8 4.45 10.66 -5.12
N ASP A 9 4.91 11.67 -4.40
CA ASP A 9 5.61 12.81 -4.99
C ASP A 9 6.93 12.36 -5.64
N ALA A 10 7.37 13.03 -6.70
CA ALA A 10 8.56 12.64 -7.45
C ALA A 10 9.82 12.53 -6.59
N LYS A 11 9.94 13.37 -5.55
CA LYS A 11 11.04 13.34 -4.57
C LYS A 11 10.97 12.16 -3.59
N GLU A 12 9.79 11.58 -3.40
CA GLU A 12 9.54 10.50 -2.43
C GLU A 12 9.68 9.11 -3.08
N ARG A 13 9.53 9.02 -4.41
CA ARG A 13 9.64 7.77 -5.18
C ARG A 13 10.98 7.04 -4.97
N PRO A 14 12.16 7.71 -5.03
CA PRO A 14 13.43 7.03 -4.81
C PRO A 14 13.55 6.52 -3.36
N ILE A 15 13.06 7.32 -2.39
CA ILE A 15 13.09 6.96 -0.97
C ILE A 15 12.22 5.72 -0.72
N LEU A 16 11.04 5.65 -1.34
CA LEU A 16 10.19 4.47 -1.27
C LEU A 16 10.90 3.22 -1.82
N LEU A 17 11.54 3.36 -2.97
CA LEU A 17 12.27 2.26 -3.60
C LEU A 17 13.44 1.79 -2.72
N ASP A 18 14.23 2.71 -2.17
CA ASP A 18 15.36 2.40 -1.29
C ASP A 18 14.92 1.61 -0.04
N ILE A 19 13.82 2.03 0.60
CA ILE A 19 13.26 1.33 1.78
C ILE A 19 12.84 -0.09 1.43
N ILE A 20 12.24 -0.28 0.25
CA ILE A 20 11.80 -1.59 -0.23
C ILE A 20 13.01 -2.46 -0.56
N GLU A 21 13.99 -1.92 -1.29
CA GLU A 21 15.24 -2.61 -1.66
C GLU A 21 16.01 -3.10 -0.43
N ASP A 22 16.12 -2.27 0.61
CA ASP A 22 16.81 -2.62 1.84
C ASP A 22 16.22 -3.85 2.55
N ARG A 23 14.92 -4.09 2.35
CA ARG A 23 14.17 -5.19 2.96
C ARG A 23 13.92 -6.37 2.03
N HIS A 24 13.97 -6.15 0.72
CA HIS A 24 13.73 -7.18 -0.29
C HIS A 24 14.62 -8.40 -0.03
N GLU A 25 14.00 -9.59 -0.03
CA GLU A 25 14.63 -10.88 0.29
C GLU A 25 15.31 -11.02 1.67
N ARG A 26 15.24 -9.99 2.54
CA ARG A 26 15.91 -9.98 3.85
C ARG A 26 14.92 -9.98 5.00
N LYS A 27 13.83 -9.21 4.89
CA LYS A 27 12.83 -9.04 5.96
C LYS A 27 11.43 -8.82 5.37
N SER A 28 10.41 -9.29 6.07
CA SER A 28 9.01 -9.07 5.67
C SER A 28 8.59 -7.61 5.73
N ILE A 29 7.65 -7.21 4.87
CA ILE A 29 6.98 -5.92 4.87
C ILE A 29 5.48 -6.18 5.02
N ILE A 30 4.81 -5.44 5.90
CA ILE A 30 3.35 -5.43 5.99
C ILE A 30 2.86 -4.10 5.44
N ILE A 31 1.99 -4.15 4.45
CA ILE A 31 1.39 -2.99 3.82
C ILE A 31 -0.12 -3.07 4.00
N SER A 32 -0.68 -2.04 4.60
CA SER A 32 -2.12 -1.77 4.61
C SER A 32 -2.40 -0.63 3.64
N SER A 33 -3.37 -0.83 2.77
CA SER A 33 -3.85 0.17 1.82
C SER A 33 -5.37 0.10 1.71
N GLN A 34 -5.98 1.26 1.50
CA GLN A 34 -7.40 1.37 1.12
C GLN A 34 -7.60 1.31 -0.39
N LEU A 35 -6.50 1.38 -1.15
CA LEU A 35 -6.48 1.35 -2.60
C LEU A 35 -6.16 -0.09 -3.05
N PRO A 36 -6.92 -0.69 -3.99
CA PRO A 36 -6.58 -1.99 -4.53
C PRO A 36 -5.21 -1.96 -5.22
N VAL A 37 -4.51 -3.09 -5.20
CA VAL A 37 -3.13 -3.22 -5.72
C VAL A 37 -3.04 -2.80 -7.18
N ASP A 38 -4.06 -3.09 -7.97
CA ASP A 38 -4.16 -2.71 -9.40
C ASP A 38 -4.00 -1.21 -9.64
N ASN A 39 -4.34 -0.38 -8.65
CA ASN A 39 -4.26 1.07 -8.74
C ASN A 39 -2.94 1.64 -8.18
N TRP A 40 -2.07 0.81 -7.60
CA TRP A 40 -0.81 1.28 -7.02
C TRP A 40 0.18 1.77 -8.07
N TYR A 41 0.12 1.21 -9.29
CA TYR A 41 0.95 1.64 -10.41
C TYR A 41 0.78 3.15 -10.68
N ASP A 42 -0.47 3.58 -10.85
CA ASP A 42 -0.82 4.97 -11.09
C ASP A 42 -0.53 5.87 -9.89
N ALA A 43 -0.72 5.35 -8.67
CA ALA A 43 -0.43 6.10 -7.45
C ALA A 43 1.07 6.40 -7.26
N ILE A 44 1.95 5.52 -7.72
CA ILE A 44 3.41 5.78 -7.73
C ILE A 44 3.75 6.82 -8.80
N GLY A 45 3.11 6.73 -9.97
CA GLY A 45 3.13 7.77 -11.01
C GLY A 45 4.44 7.89 -11.81
N ASP A 46 5.43 7.03 -11.57
CA ASP A 46 6.59 6.84 -12.44
C ASP A 46 6.62 5.37 -12.89
N PRO A 47 6.52 5.07 -14.19
CA PRO A 47 6.49 3.68 -14.68
C PRO A 47 7.66 2.83 -14.23
N THR A 48 8.87 3.40 -14.23
CA THR A 48 10.10 2.67 -13.88
C THR A 48 10.14 2.33 -12.40
N VAL A 49 9.81 3.30 -11.54
CA VAL A 49 9.72 3.07 -10.09
C VAL A 49 8.55 2.16 -9.75
N ALA A 50 7.40 2.34 -10.41
CA ALA A 50 6.22 1.51 -10.19
C ALA A 50 6.51 0.04 -10.50
N ASP A 51 7.09 -0.25 -11.67
CA ASP A 51 7.51 -1.61 -12.02
C ASP A 51 8.47 -2.18 -10.98
N ALA A 52 9.51 -1.42 -10.61
CA ALA A 52 10.50 -1.87 -9.62
C ALA A 52 9.89 -2.16 -8.24
N VAL A 53 8.97 -1.31 -7.77
CA VAL A 53 8.30 -1.44 -6.48
C VAL A 53 7.36 -2.64 -6.49
N LEU A 54 6.48 -2.75 -7.49
CA LEU A 54 5.49 -3.83 -7.57
C LEU A 54 6.13 -5.20 -7.83
N ASP A 55 7.22 -5.25 -8.61
CA ASP A 55 8.01 -6.46 -8.78
C ASP A 55 8.47 -7.03 -7.42
N ARG A 56 9.00 -6.16 -6.56
CA ARG A 56 9.54 -6.55 -5.25
C ARG A 56 8.48 -6.89 -4.21
N ILE A 57 7.43 -6.08 -4.10
CA ILE A 57 6.47 -6.21 -2.99
C ILE A 57 5.20 -6.95 -3.37
N VAL A 58 4.75 -6.92 -4.63
CA VAL A 58 3.47 -7.51 -5.01
C VAL A 58 3.65 -8.97 -5.42
N HIS A 59 4.65 -9.27 -6.26
CA HIS A 59 4.84 -10.63 -6.80
C HIS A 59 5.13 -11.68 -5.73
N THR A 60 5.73 -11.28 -4.61
CA THR A 60 6.08 -12.18 -3.50
C THR A 60 5.13 -12.06 -2.30
N SER A 61 4.04 -11.29 -2.43
CA SER A 61 3.11 -11.03 -1.31
C SER A 61 2.00 -12.05 -1.18
N TYR A 62 1.53 -12.19 0.06
CA TYR A 62 0.19 -12.68 0.34
C TYR A 62 -0.78 -11.49 0.35
N GLN A 63 -1.73 -11.49 -0.58
CA GLN A 63 -2.76 -10.47 -0.63
C GLN A 63 -3.97 -10.90 0.18
N ILE A 64 -4.37 -10.07 1.14
CA ILE A 64 -5.54 -10.30 1.99
C ILE A 64 -6.51 -9.16 1.74
N GLU A 65 -7.54 -9.42 0.95
CA GLU A 65 -8.61 -8.45 0.72
C GLU A 65 -9.58 -8.45 1.91
N LEU A 66 -9.70 -7.30 2.56
CA LEU A 66 -10.59 -7.12 3.70
C LEU A 66 -11.95 -6.63 3.22
N THR A 67 -13.02 -7.30 3.68
CA THR A 67 -14.41 -6.92 3.38
C THR A 67 -15.17 -6.64 4.67
N GLY A 68 -16.24 -5.83 4.58
CA GLY A 68 -17.13 -5.53 5.70
C GLY A 68 -17.37 -4.05 5.94
N GLU A 69 -18.26 -3.74 6.89
CA GLU A 69 -18.54 -2.36 7.29
C GLU A 69 -17.42 -1.75 8.13
N SER A 70 -17.22 -0.43 8.00
CA SER A 70 -16.29 0.32 8.85
C SER A 70 -16.59 0.13 10.34
N LEU A 71 -15.58 -0.33 11.09
CA LEU A 71 -15.66 -0.41 12.55
C LEU A 71 -15.98 0.94 13.20
N ARG A 72 -15.60 2.06 12.57
CA ARG A 72 -15.94 3.41 13.04
C ARG A 72 -17.45 3.66 12.99
N LYS A 73 -18.11 3.24 11.90
CA LYS A 73 -19.57 3.35 11.71
C LYS A 73 -20.32 2.47 12.72
N ILE A 74 -19.86 1.23 12.93
CA ILE A 74 -20.47 0.30 13.90
C ILE A 74 -20.42 0.88 15.31
N LYS A 75 -19.26 1.41 15.73
CA LYS A 75 -19.11 2.06 17.05
C LYS A 75 -20.01 3.28 17.20
N ALA A 76 -20.09 4.14 16.19
CA ALA A 76 -20.95 5.32 16.22
C ALA A 76 -22.44 4.95 16.40
N LYS A 77 -22.91 3.90 15.72
CA LYS A 77 -24.28 3.37 15.85
C LYS A 77 -24.59 2.80 17.25
N ASN A 78 -23.59 2.23 17.91
CA ASN A 78 -23.75 1.69 19.26
C ASN A 78 -23.77 2.78 20.35
N ILE A 79 -23.19 3.96 20.09
CA ILE A 79 -23.23 5.11 21.01
C ILE A 79 -24.55 5.86 20.92
N THR A 80 -25.20 5.83 19.76
CA THR A 80 -26.51 6.48 19.51
C THR A 80 -27.72 5.60 19.85
N LYS A 81 -27.49 4.35 20.27
CA LYS A 81 -28.49 3.45 20.86
C LYS A 81 -28.41 3.51 22.38
#